data_AF-A0A3P7LI29-F1
#
_entry.id   AF-A0A3P7LI29-F1
#
_cell.length_a   1.000
_cell.length_b   1.000
_cell.length_c   1.000
_cell.angle_alpha   90.00
_cell.angle_beta   90.00
_cell.angle_gamma   90.00
#
_symmetry.space_group_name_H-M   'P 1'
#
loop_
_entity.id
_entity.type
_entity.pdbx_description
1 polymer ?
#
loop_
_entity_poly.entity_id
_entity_poly.type
_entity_poly.pdbx_seq_one_letter_code
_entity_poly.pdbx_strand_id
1 'polypeptide(L)'
;MASTKVLTVDSINPQVITMQYAVRGPIVIRAVEIEKELAKGAKKPFKSVIKANIGDAHAMGQKPITFIRQVLACMANPSLMEKGNFPADVIEHSKVSAPLS
;
A
#
# COMPACT_ATOMS: atom_id res chain seq x y z
N MET A 1 38.40 14.42 -7.18
CA MET A 1 37.53 14.54 -8.36
C MET A 1 36.23 13.80 -8.06
N ALA A 2 35.09 14.49 -7.96
CA ALA A 2 33.81 13.82 -7.74
C ALA A 2 33.44 13.01 -8.99
N SER A 3 32.99 11.76 -8.81
CA SER A 3 32.58 10.89 -9.92
C SER A 3 31.39 11.48 -10.68
N THR A 4 31.48 11.53 -12.00
CA THR A 4 30.41 12.00 -12.88
C THR A 4 29.20 11.08 -12.75
N LYS A 5 28.00 11.65 -12.56
CA LYS A 5 26.79 10.85 -12.43
C LYS A 5 26.50 10.14 -13.75
N VAL A 6 26.55 8.81 -13.73
CA VAL A 6 26.32 7.95 -14.90
C VAL A 6 24.83 7.82 -15.24
N LEU A 7 23.95 8.02 -14.24
CA LEU A 7 22.50 8.00 -14.41
C LEU A 7 21.95 9.44 -14.35
N THR A 8 21.50 9.95 -15.48
CA THR A 8 20.86 11.27 -15.64
C THR A 8 19.55 11.13 -16.43
N VAL A 9 18.72 12.18 -16.47
CA VAL A 9 17.50 12.17 -17.30
C VAL A 9 17.84 11.97 -18.78
N ASP A 10 18.97 12.49 -19.23
CA ASP A 10 19.45 12.34 -20.61
C ASP A 10 19.99 10.93 -20.92
N SER A 11 20.32 10.15 -19.89
CA SER A 11 20.91 8.82 -20.05
C SER A 11 19.92 7.65 -19.89
N ILE A 12 18.64 7.93 -19.60
CA ILE A 12 17.59 6.90 -19.43
C ILE A 12 16.74 6.75 -20.68
N ASN A 13 16.04 5.63 -20.80
CA ASN A 13 15.16 5.33 -21.93
C ASN A 13 14.13 6.47 -22.14
N PRO A 14 14.08 7.12 -23.33
CA PRO A 14 13.13 8.18 -23.63
C PRO A 14 11.66 7.80 -23.41
N GLN A 15 11.31 6.52 -23.56
CA GLN A 15 9.95 6.02 -23.30
C GLN A 15 9.54 6.15 -21.84
N VAL A 16 10.49 6.05 -20.90
CA VAL A 16 10.22 6.26 -19.46
C VAL A 16 9.97 7.74 -19.17
N ILE A 17 10.64 8.62 -19.91
CA ILE A 17 10.49 10.08 -19.78
C ILE A 17 9.11 10.53 -20.28
N THR A 18 8.64 9.96 -21.39
CA THR A 18 7.34 10.32 -21.99
C THR A 18 6.15 9.58 -21.39
N MET A 19 6.38 8.46 -20.69
CA MET A 19 5.32 7.70 -20.04
C MET A 19 4.61 8.53 -18.96
N GLN A 20 3.27 8.57 -19.04
CA GLN A 20 2.45 9.23 -18.03
C GLN A 20 1.66 8.21 -17.22
N TYR A 21 1.76 8.28 -15.90
CA TYR A 21 0.96 7.48 -14.97
C TYR A 21 0.05 8.37 -14.14
N ALA A 22 -1.14 8.67 -14.68
CA ALA A 22 -2.06 9.67 -14.12
C ALA A 22 -2.55 9.35 -12.70
N VAL A 23 -2.57 8.07 -12.30
CA VAL A 23 -3.02 7.62 -10.97
C VAL A 23 -2.12 8.14 -9.83
N ARG A 24 -0.88 8.52 -10.14
CA ARG A 24 0.05 9.20 -9.22
C ARG A 24 0.62 10.49 -9.82
N GLY A 25 -0.20 11.20 -10.57
CA GLY A 25 0.17 12.45 -11.23
C GLY A 25 0.19 13.69 -10.31
N PRO A 26 0.19 14.90 -10.89
CA PRO A 26 0.34 16.17 -10.17
C PRO A 26 -0.68 16.40 -9.05
N ILE A 27 -1.91 15.89 -9.20
CA ILE A 27 -2.97 16.01 -8.18
C ILE A 27 -2.56 15.29 -6.89
N VAL A 28 -2.00 14.08 -7.00
CA VAL A 28 -1.58 13.30 -5.82
C VAL A 28 -0.36 13.95 -5.16
N ILE A 29 0.57 14.49 -5.96
CA ILE A 29 1.73 15.24 -5.45
C ILE A 29 1.24 16.45 -4.65
N ARG A 30 0.33 17.26 -5.21
CA ARG A 30 -0.23 18.43 -4.54
C ARG A 30 -1.02 18.06 -3.28
N ALA A 31 -1.77 16.96 -3.32
CA ALA A 31 -2.47 16.44 -2.15
C ALA A 31 -1.50 16.14 -0.98
N VAL A 32 -0.36 15.50 -1.26
CA VAL A 32 0.68 15.23 -0.25
C VAL A 32 1.34 16.50 0.28
N GLU A 33 1.57 17.50 -0.56
CA GLU A 33 2.07 18.81 -0.10
C GLU A 33 1.07 19.49 0.85
N ILE A 34 -0.22 19.48 0.51
CA ILE A 34 -1.27 20.04 1.36
C ILE A 34 -1.35 19.30 2.71
N GLU A 35 -1.21 17.96 2.72
CA GLU A 35 -1.12 17.19 3.97
C GLU A 35 0.05 17.68 4.85
N LYS A 36 1.22 17.93 4.25
CA LYS A 36 2.39 18.48 4.96
C LYS A 36 2.17 19.92 5.44
N GLU A 37 1.52 20.76 4.65
CA GLU A 37 1.16 22.13 5.03
C GLU A 37 0.21 22.12 6.25
N LEU A 38 -0.84 21.29 6.21
CA LEU A 38 -1.80 21.13 7.31
C LEU A 38 -1.11 20.60 8.58
N ALA A 39 -0.20 19.63 8.45
CA ALA A 39 0.58 19.10 9.58
C ALA A 39 1.50 20.16 10.22
N LYS A 40 1.92 21.17 9.45
CA LYS A 40 2.69 22.33 9.94
C LYS A 40 1.81 23.47 10.48
N GLY A 41 0.49 23.28 10.52
CA GLY A 41 -0.47 24.25 11.06
C GLY A 41 -0.97 25.30 10.06
N ALA A 42 -0.80 25.07 8.75
CA ALA A 42 -1.37 25.97 7.75
C ALA A 42 -2.91 26.02 7.84
N LYS A 43 -3.48 27.22 7.80
CA LYS A 43 -4.93 27.41 7.77
C LYS A 43 -5.44 27.25 6.34
N LYS A 44 -6.36 26.30 6.13
CA LYS A 44 -7.06 26.02 4.87
C LYS A 44 -8.58 25.93 5.15
N PRO A 45 -9.45 26.04 4.14
CA PRO A 45 -10.90 25.88 4.33
C PRO A 45 -11.34 24.44 4.67
N PHE A 46 -10.40 23.52 4.87
CA PHE A 46 -10.60 22.12 5.25
C PHE A 46 -9.51 21.69 6.24
N LYS A 47 -9.77 20.64 7.01
CA LYS A 47 -8.86 20.16 8.08
C LYS A 47 -7.97 19.00 7.66
N SER A 48 -8.32 18.30 6.59
CA SER A 48 -7.63 17.11 6.11
C SER A 48 -7.82 16.94 4.61
N VAL A 49 -6.98 16.09 4.02
CA VAL A 49 -7.10 15.65 2.63
C VAL A 49 -7.64 14.23 2.62
N ILE A 50 -8.64 13.95 1.78
CA ILE A 50 -9.20 12.60 1.58
C ILE A 50 -8.77 12.14 0.19
N LYS A 51 -8.05 11.01 0.12
CA LYS A 51 -7.52 10.45 -1.13
C LYS A 51 -8.55 9.54 -1.79
N ALA A 52 -9.49 10.14 -2.51
CA ALA A 52 -10.51 9.43 -3.30
C ALA A 52 -10.07 9.11 -4.74
N ASN A 53 -8.78 9.26 -5.06
CA ASN A 53 -8.24 9.10 -6.41
C ASN A 53 -7.88 7.64 -6.77
N ILE A 54 -7.83 6.75 -5.79
CA ILE A 54 -7.58 5.32 -5.97
C ILE A 54 -8.57 4.53 -5.12
N GLY A 55 -9.01 3.37 -5.62
CA GLY A 55 -9.94 2.48 -4.93
C GLY A 55 -9.30 1.74 -3.74
N ASP A 56 -8.75 2.47 -2.76
CA ASP A 56 -8.24 1.92 -1.52
C ASP A 56 -9.33 1.98 -0.43
N ALA A 57 -10.17 0.95 -0.42
CA ALA A 57 -11.29 0.86 0.52
C ALA A 57 -10.83 0.82 1.98
N HIS A 58 -9.68 0.21 2.28
CA HIS A 58 -9.14 0.16 3.64
C HIS A 58 -8.67 1.53 4.12
N ALA A 59 -7.99 2.31 3.26
CA ALA A 59 -7.64 3.71 3.57
C ALA A 59 -8.89 4.58 3.81
N MET A 60 -10.01 4.22 3.20
CA MET A 60 -11.31 4.87 3.37
C MET A 60 -12.13 4.33 4.56
N GLY A 61 -11.55 3.47 5.40
CA GLY A 61 -12.17 3.00 6.64
C GLY A 61 -12.93 1.68 6.54
N GLN A 62 -12.86 0.98 5.41
CA GLN A 62 -13.35 -0.40 5.33
C GLN A 62 -12.59 -1.26 6.36
N LYS A 63 -13.33 -1.93 7.24
CA LYS A 63 -12.72 -2.89 8.17
C LYS A 63 -12.22 -4.11 7.40
N PRO A 64 -11.02 -4.61 7.67
CA PRO A 64 -10.55 -5.85 7.06
C PRO A 64 -11.47 -7.02 7.40
N ILE A 65 -11.64 -7.93 6.45
CA ILE A 65 -12.44 -9.13 6.66
C ILE A 65 -11.66 -10.09 7.58
N THR A 66 -12.21 -10.38 8.75
CA THR A 66 -11.59 -11.20 9.79
C THR A 66 -11.12 -12.55 9.25
N PHE A 67 -12.01 -13.29 8.60
CA PHE A 67 -11.70 -14.61 8.04
C PHE A 67 -10.45 -14.59 7.14
N ILE A 68 -10.40 -13.65 6.19
CA ILE A 68 -9.25 -13.52 5.26
C ILE A 68 -7.96 -13.20 6.03
N ARG A 69 -8.02 -12.31 7.02
CA ARG A 69 -6.86 -11.96 7.86
C ARG A 69 -6.35 -13.16 8.66
N GLN A 70 -7.25 -13.97 9.21
CA GLN A 70 -6.91 -15.15 10.00
C GLN A 70 -6.29 -16.26 9.12
N VAL A 71 -6.87 -16.51 7.94
CA VAL A 71 -6.32 -17.48 6.97
C VAL A 71 -4.91 -17.06 6.54
N LEU A 72 -4.69 -15.79 6.19
CA LEU A 72 -3.38 -15.28 5.83
C LEU A 72 -2.37 -15.40 6.96
N ALA A 73 -2.77 -15.15 8.21
CA ALA A 73 -1.89 -15.31 9.37
C ALA A 73 -1.43 -16.77 9.54
N CYS A 74 -2.36 -17.72 9.44
CA CYS A 74 -2.05 -19.15 9.49
C CYS A 74 -1.15 -19.60 8.33
N MET A 75 -1.34 -19.06 7.12
CA MET A 75 -0.47 -19.38 5.97
C MET A 75 0.94 -18.79 6.14
N ALA A 76 1.05 -17.57 6.67
CA ALA A 76 2.34 -16.92 6.92
C ALA A 76 3.11 -17.58 8.08
N ASN A 77 2.40 -18.18 9.04
CA ASN A 77 2.99 -18.93 10.14
C ASN A 77 2.13 -20.18 10.45
N PRO A 78 2.43 -21.34 9.84
CA PRO A 78 1.65 -22.56 10.00
C PRO A 78 1.47 -23.05 11.44
N SER A 79 2.40 -22.74 12.35
CA SER A 79 2.28 -23.11 13.77
C SER A 79 1.05 -22.50 14.46
N LEU A 80 0.49 -21.43 13.88
CA LEU A 80 -0.73 -20.80 14.35
C LEU A 80 -1.98 -21.64 14.13
N MET A 81 -1.95 -22.63 13.22
CA MET A 81 -3.09 -23.54 13.02
C MET A 81 -3.32 -24.43 14.26
N GLU A 82 -2.28 -24.71 15.03
CA GLU A 82 -2.38 -25.50 16.27
C GLU A 82 -2.45 -24.62 17.51
N LYS A 83 -1.67 -23.52 17.55
CA LYS A 83 -1.47 -22.70 18.75
C LYS A 83 -2.32 -21.44 18.79
N GLY A 84 -2.81 -20.99 17.64
CA GLY A 84 -3.46 -19.69 17.46
C GLY A 84 -4.94 -19.65 17.85
N ASN A 85 -5.54 -20.80 18.20
CA ASN A 85 -6.95 -20.93 18.57
C ASN A 85 -7.90 -20.28 17.57
N PHE A 86 -7.65 -20.51 16.28
CA PHE A 86 -8.50 -20.01 15.19
C PHE A 86 -9.74 -20.88 14.98
N PRO A 87 -10.83 -20.31 14.41
CA PRO A 87 -11.99 -21.08 14.00
C PRO A 87 -11.66 -22.28 13.10
N ALA A 88 -12.45 -23.35 13.19
CA ALA A 88 -12.20 -24.58 12.45
C ALA A 88 -12.18 -24.38 10.92
N ASP A 89 -13.08 -23.54 10.41
CA ASP A 89 -13.15 -23.17 8.99
C ASP A 89 -11.90 -22.41 8.54
N VAL A 90 -11.33 -21.54 9.37
CA VAL A 90 -10.03 -20.89 9.07
C VAL A 90 -8.92 -21.93 8.94
N ILE A 91 -8.81 -22.86 9.89
CA ILE A 91 -7.77 -23.89 9.88
C ILE A 91 -7.91 -24.79 8.64
N GLU A 92 -9.13 -25.19 8.29
CA GLU A 92 -9.42 -25.98 7.11
C GLU A 92 -8.97 -25.28 5.83
N HIS A 93 -9.36 -24.01 5.63
CA HIS A 93 -9.00 -23.25 4.43
C HIS A 93 -7.49 -22.96 4.34
N SER A 94 -6.80 -22.77 5.47
CA SER A 94 -5.34 -22.58 5.49
C SER A 94 -4.55 -23.82 5.07
N LYS A 95 -5.09 -25.03 5.26
CA LYS A 95 -4.41 -26.30 4.90
C LYS A 95 -4.44 -26.60 3.41
N VAL A 96 -5.46 -26.13 2.69
CA VAL A 96 -5.64 -26.39 1.24
C VAL A 96 -4.60 -25.65 0.38
N SER A 97 -3.99 -24.58 0.91
CA SER A 97 -3.10 -23.69 0.15
C SER A 97 -1.62 -23.75 0.55
N ALA A 98 -1.25 -24.57 1.54
CA ALA A 98 0.16 -24.76 1.89
C ALA A 98 0.78 -25.81 0.96
N PRO A 99 1.81 -25.50 0.15
CA PRO A 99 2.62 -26.55 -0.43
C PRO A 99 3.22 -27.33 0.74
N LEU A 100 2.94 -28.63 0.78
CA LEU A 100 3.71 -29.58 1.58
C LEU A 100 5.17 -29.41 1.15
N SER A 101 5.97 -28.79 2.02
CA SER A 101 7.43 -28.90 1.95
C SER A 101 7.85 -30.32 2.25
#